data_AF-A0A0F9HQB9-F1
#
_entry.id   AF-A0A0F9HQB9-F1
#
_cell.length_a   1.000
_cell.length_b   1.000
_cell.length_c   1.000
_cell.angle_alpha   90.00
_cell.angle_beta   90.00
_cell.angle_gamma   90.00
#
_symmetry.space_group_name_H-M   'P 1'
#
loop_
_entity.id
_entity.type
_entity.pdbx_description
1 polymer ?
#
loop_
_entity_poly.entity_id
_entity_poly.type
_entity_poly.pdbx_seq_one_letter_code
_entity_poly.pdbx_strand_id
1 'polypeptide(L)' 'MIARADLAKTEIPAYEYFCYNCGQLRLSIGVTSESCSNCGSLHILKGEPGKLDKKFLKKIYAIAIQMKYGEK' A
#
# COMPACT_ATOMS: atom_id res chain seq x y z
N MET A 1 27.94 32.59 6.93
CA MET A 1 26.74 32.17 7.67
C MET A 1 25.87 31.40 6.70
N ILE A 2 25.74 30.08 6.84
CA ILE A 2 24.85 29.31 5.98
C ILE A 2 23.45 29.59 6.51
N ALA A 3 22.65 30.32 5.74
CA ALA A 3 21.23 30.49 6.00
C ALA A 3 20.63 29.09 6.09
N ARG A 4 20.20 28.70 7.29
CA ARG A 4 19.40 27.50 7.49
C ARG A 4 18.13 27.75 6.71
N ALA A 5 18.06 27.17 5.51
CA ALA A 5 16.86 27.18 4.71
C ALA A 5 15.72 26.73 5.61
N ASP A 6 14.76 27.63 5.78
CA ASP A 6 13.51 27.42 6.46
C ASP A 6 12.96 26.09 5.92
N LEU A 7 13.04 25.05 6.75
CA LEU A 7 12.53 23.73 6.43
C LEU A 7 11.01 23.90 6.50
N ALA A 8 10.44 24.45 5.43
CA ALA A 8 9.00 24.50 5.25
C ALA A 8 8.51 23.10 5.60
N LYS A 9 7.59 23.03 6.57
CA LYS A 9 6.90 21.80 6.95
C LYS A 9 6.10 21.32 5.74
N THR A 10 6.77 20.78 4.74
CA THR A 10 6.15 20.09 3.64
C THR A 10 5.74 18.76 4.24
N GLU A 11 4.50 18.69 4.71
CA GLU A 11 3.90 17.45 5.20
C GLU A 11 4.01 16.42 4.08
N ILE A 12 4.94 15.47 4.23
CA ILE A 12 5.12 14.40 3.25
C ILE A 12 3.87 13.51 3.37
N PRO A 13 3.03 13.41 2.33
CA PRO A 13 1.79 12.67 2.43
C PRO A 13 2.09 11.20 2.72
N ALA A 14 1.47 10.66 3.76
CA ALA A 14 1.52 9.24 4.08
C ALA A 14 0.27 8.55 3.53
N TYR A 15 0.44 7.36 2.99
CA TYR A 15 -0.67 6.53 2.53
C TYR A 15 -0.39 5.06 2.84
N GLU A 16 -1.45 4.29 2.97
CA GLU A 16 -1.38 2.86 3.15
C GLU A 16 -1.84 2.16 1.87
N TYR A 17 -1.23 1.03 1.55
CA TYR A 17 -1.68 0.23 0.43
C TYR A 17 -1.63 -1.26 0.72
N PHE A 18 -2.60 -1.99 0.17
CA PHE A 18 -2.67 -3.44 0.18
C PHE A 18 -2.43 -3.98 -1.23
N CYS A 19 -1.49 -4.91 -1.38
CA CYS A 19 -1.25 -5.56 -2.66
C CYS A 19 -2.03 -6.87 -2.75
N TYR A 20 -2.91 -6.97 -3.75
CA TYR A 20 -3.70 -8.18 -4.01
C TYR A 20 -2.89 -9.33 -4.62
N ASN A 21 -1.65 -9.09 -5.04
CA ASN A 21 -0.82 -10.17 -5.58
C ASN A 21 -0.02 -10.87 -4.48
N CYS A 22 0.65 -10.09 -3.62
CA CYS A 22 1.48 -10.63 -2.53
C CYS A 22 0.80 -10.61 -1.15
N GLY A 23 -0.42 -10.10 -1.04
CA GLY A 23 -1.20 -10.05 0.20
C GLY A 23 -0.60 -9.17 1.30
N GLN A 24 0.32 -8.27 0.95
CA GLN A 24 1.01 -7.39 1.90
C GLN A 24 0.29 -6.06 2.05
N LEU A 25 0.13 -5.63 3.30
CA LEU A 25 -0.30 -4.28 3.68
C LEU A 25 0.93 -3.49 4.10
N ARG A 26 1.12 -2.31 3.52
CA ARG A 26 2.27 -1.46 3.81
C ARG A 26 1.87 0.00 3.96
N LEU A 27 2.52 0.67 4.90
CA LEU A 27 2.52 2.12 5.04
C LEU A 27 3.66 2.69 4.19
N SER A 28 3.39 3.77 3.47
CA SER A 28 4.34 4.44 2.59
C SER A 28 4.26 5.95 2.80
N ILE A 29 5.38 6.64 2.56
CA ILE A 29 5.50 8.09 2.65
C ILE A 29 5.93 8.64 1.29
N GLY A 30 5.39 9.80 0.92
CA GLY A 30 5.77 10.51 -0.30
C GLY A 30 4.79 10.26 -1.46
N VAL A 31 5.33 10.31 -2.68
CA VAL A 31 4.51 10.26 -3.89
C VAL A 31 3.81 8.90 -3.99
N THR A 32 2.51 8.92 -4.25
CA THR A 32 1.67 7.73 -4.37
C THR A 32 2.26 6.75 -5.38
N SER A 33 2.85 5.64 -4.90
CA SER A 33 3.40 4.59 -5.76
C SER A 33 2.27 3.92 -6.55
N GLU A 34 2.47 3.71 -7.85
CA GLU A 34 1.49 3.03 -8.72
C GLU A 34 1.62 1.51 -8.69
N SER A 35 2.72 1.00 -8.12
CA SER A 35 3.01 -0.42 -8.01
C SER A 35 3.35 -0.83 -6.59
N CYS A 36 3.17 -2.12 -6.29
CA CYS A 36 3.61 -2.71 -5.05
C CYS A 36 5.15 -2.73 -5.00
N SER A 37 5.74 -2.09 -4.01
CA SER A 37 7.20 -2.04 -3.83
C SER A 37 7.84 -3.40 -3.55
N ASN A 38 7.04 -4.42 -3.19
CA ASN A 38 7.52 -5.77 -2.92
C ASN A 38 7.55 -6.68 -4.16
N CYS A 39 6.50 -6.65 -4.99
CA CYS A 39 6.35 -7.59 -6.11
C CYS A 39 6.13 -6.93 -7.47
N GLY A 40 6.16 -5.59 -7.55
CA GLY A 40 5.94 -4.83 -8.77
C GLY A 40 4.50 -4.84 -9.30
N SER A 41 3.56 -5.56 -8.66
CA SER A 41 2.18 -5.64 -9.13
C SER A 41 1.48 -4.29 -9.09
N LEU A 42 0.73 -3.98 -10.15
CA LEU A 42 -0.15 -2.81 -10.25
C LEU A 42 -1.49 -3.01 -9.53
N HIS A 43 -1.81 -4.24 -9.11
CA HIS A 43 -3.04 -4.55 -8.38
C HIS A 43 -2.89 -4.22 -6.89
N ILE A 44 -3.04 -2.94 -6.57
CA ILE A 44 -2.98 -2.40 -5.21
C ILE A 44 -4.26 -1.64 -4.87
N LEU A 45 -4.71 -1.77 -3.62
CA LEU A 45 -5.73 -0.92 -3.02
C LEU A 45 -5.03 0.13 -2.15
N LYS A 46 -5.32 1.42 -2.36
CA LYS A 46 -4.76 2.52 -1.58
C LYS A 46 -5.80 3.08 -0.61
N GLY A 47 -5.35 3.60 0.52
CA GLY A 47 -6.19 4.28 1.49
C GLY A 47 -5.37 5.17 2.41
N GLU A 48 -6.04 5.94 3.26
CA GLU A 48 -5.36 6.70 4.30
C GLU A 48 -4.76 5.72 5.34
N PRO A 49 -3.67 6.12 6.02
CA PRO A 49 -3.07 5.33 7.09
C PRO A 49 -4.12 4.87 8.11
N GLY A 50 -4.15 3.56 8.38
CA GLY A 50 -5.07 2.96 9.34
C GLY A 50 -6.52 2.77 8.86
N LYS A 51 -6.87 3.16 7.63
CA LYS A 51 -8.22 2.89 7.06
C LYS A 51 -8.35 1.50 6.44
N LEU A 52 -7.25 0.85 6.10
CA LEU A 52 -7.27 -0.47 5.48
C LEU A 52 -7.28 -1.57 6.54
N ASP A 53 -8.38 -2.33 6.61
CA ASP A 53 -8.46 -3.48 7.50
C ASP A 53 -7.69 -4.67 6.91
N LYS A 54 -6.48 -4.90 7.42
CA LYS A 54 -5.62 -6.02 7.03
C LYS A 54 -6.32 -7.38 7.10
N LYS A 55 -7.11 -7.63 8.14
CA LYS A 55 -7.74 -8.94 8.36
C LYS A 55 -8.84 -9.17 7.33
N PHE A 56 -9.65 -8.15 7.07
CA PHE A 56 -10.68 -8.20 6.05
C PHE A 56 -10.09 -8.36 4.64
N LEU A 57 -9.08 -7.55 4.29
CA LEU A 57 -8.42 -7.60 2.98
C LEU A 57 -7.71 -8.93 2.73
N LYS A 58 -7.10 -9.53 3.77
CA LYS A 58 -6.54 -10.88 3.67
C LYS A 58 -7.58 -11.96 3.45
N LYS A 59 -8.76 -11.85 4.07
CA LYS A 59 -9.87 -12.79 3.82
C LYS A 59 -10.33 -12.70 2.38
N ILE A 60 -10.51 -11.48 1.85
CA ILE A 60 -10.86 -11.28 0.43
C ILE A 60 -9.78 -11.85 -0.49
N TYR A 61 -8.51 -11.57 -0.20
CA TYR A 61 -7.39 -12.13 -0.96
C TYR A 61 -7.39 -13.67 -0.96
N ALA A 62 -7.60 -14.30 0.20
CA ALA A 62 -7.68 -15.75 0.30
C ALA A 62 -8.84 -16.32 -0.52
N ILE A 63 -10.02 -15.68 -0.49
CA ILE A 63 -11.18 -16.06 -1.32
C ILE A 63 -10.84 -15.89 -2.81
N ALA A 64 -10.24 -14.76 -3.20
CA ALA A 64 -9.87 -14.47 -4.58
C ALA A 64 -8.81 -15.45 -5.14
N ILE A 65 -7.85 -15.90 -4.31
CA ILE A 65 -6.92 -16.98 -4.68
C ILE A 65 -7.66 -18.31 -4.81
N GLN A 66 -8.54 -18.65 -3.86
CA GLN A 66 -9.33 -19.87 -3.96
C GLN A 66 -10.18 -19.92 -5.24
N MET A 67 -10.67 -18.78 -5.74
CA MET A 67 -11.34 -18.70 -7.03
C MET A 67 -10.39 -18.79 -8.23
N LYS A 68 -9.13 -18.34 -8.11
CA LYS A 68 -8.12 -18.46 -9.18
C LYS A 68 -7.39 -19.80 -9.24
N TYR A 69 -7.38 -20.58 -8.15
CA TYR A 69 -6.62 -21.82 -8.01
C TYR A 69 -7.47 -23.01 -7.51
N GLY A 70 -8.79 -22.84 -7.42
CA GLY A 70 -9.75 -23.86 -6.95
C GLY A 70 -10.24 -24.83 -8.02
N GLU A 71 -9.74 -24.74 -9.26
CA GLU A 71 -9.88 -25.79 -10.27
C GLU A 71 -8.57 -26.59 -10.36
N LYS A 72 -8.34 -27.45 -9.37
CA LYS A 72 -7.50 -28.65 -9.52
C LYS A 72 -8.13 -29.81 -8.78
#